data_AF-A0A8C8M6A5-F1
#
_entry.id   AF-A0A8C8M6A5-F1
#
_cell.length_a   1.000
_cell.length_b   1.000
_cell.length_c   1.000
_cell.angle_alpha   90.00
_cell.angle_beta   90.00
_cell.angle_gamma   90.00
#
_symmetry.space_group_name_H-M   'P 1'
#
loop_
_entity.id
_entity.type
_entity.pdbx_description
1 polymer ?
#
loop_
_entity_poly.entity_id
_entity_poly.type
_entity_poly.pdbx_seq_one_letter_code
_entity_poly.pdbx_strand_id
1 'polypeptide(L)'
;LERRNFVHAGNILASQRLMRWQPGAHVGIGTNNTLYALEDGIVSTETFKVITKLPTGTVLYKTFINIVPNKQEGKFKLVGMF
;
A
#
# COMPACT_ATOMS: atom_id res chain seq x y z
N LEU A 1 20.68 5.94 7.74
CA LEU A 1 19.55 6.86 7.48
C LEU A 1 18.71 6.24 6.35
N GLU A 2 17.73 5.40 6.67
CA GLU A 2 16.90 4.76 5.64
C GLU A 2 16.09 5.85 4.91
N ARG A 3 16.32 6.03 3.60
CA ARG A 3 15.47 6.85 2.74
C ARG A 3 14.12 6.14 2.60
N ARG A 4 13.22 6.41 3.53
CA ARG A 4 11.80 6.07 3.41
C ARG A 4 11.17 7.09 2.44
N ASN A 5 10.75 6.60 1.28
CA ASN A 5 10.15 7.45 0.26
C ASN A 5 8.73 7.82 0.70
N PHE A 6 8.53 9.10 1.00
CA PHE A 6 7.22 9.65 1.28
C PHE A 6 6.45 9.83 -0.04
N VAL A 7 5.17 9.47 -0.04
CA VAL A 7 4.26 9.57 -1.17
C VAL A 7 2.99 10.29 -0.76
N HIS A 8 2.42 11.03 -1.71
CA HIS A 8 1.09 11.62 -1.56
C HIS A 8 0.03 10.71 -2.18
N ALA A 9 -1.22 10.86 -1.74
CA ALA A 9 -2.37 10.25 -2.38
C ALA A 9 -2.38 10.57 -3.89
N GLY A 10 -2.59 9.54 -4.71
CA GLY A 10 -2.57 9.61 -6.16
C GLY A 10 -1.19 9.37 -6.81
N ASN A 11 -0.09 9.40 -6.05
CA ASN A 11 1.23 9.13 -6.62
C ASN A 11 1.32 7.69 -7.17
N ILE A 12 1.90 7.56 -8.36
CA ILE A 12 2.20 6.25 -8.95
C ILE A 12 3.37 5.62 -8.20
N LEU A 13 3.17 4.40 -7.72
CA LEU A 13 4.18 3.62 -6.99
C LEU A 13 4.96 2.71 -7.92
N ALA A 14 4.26 2.05 -8.84
CA ALA A 14 4.86 1.15 -9.83
C ALA A 14 3.94 0.99 -11.04
N SER A 15 4.52 1.05 -12.24
CA SER A 15 3.85 0.60 -13.46
C SER A 15 4.43 -0.75 -13.87
N GLN A 16 3.57 -1.72 -14.19
CA GLN A 16 3.97 -3.09 -14.46
C GLN A 16 3.06 -3.73 -15.50
N ARG A 17 3.63 -4.51 -16.43
CA ARG A 17 2.85 -5.25 -17.44
C ARG A 17 2.16 -6.47 -16.84
N LEU A 18 2.88 -7.21 -16.00
CA LEU A 18 2.39 -8.36 -15.24
C LEU A 18 2.47 -8.06 -13.75
N MET A 19 1.67 -8.77 -12.94
CA MET A 19 1.59 -8.58 -11.50
C MET A 19 2.85 -9.10 -10.77
N ARG A 20 3.89 -8.27 -10.72
CA ARG A 20 5.12 -8.46 -9.94
C ARG A 20 4.91 -8.06 -8.49
N TRP A 21 4.33 -6.88 -8.26
CA TRP A 21 4.01 -6.37 -6.94
C TRP A 21 2.51 -6.30 -6.75
N GLN A 22 2.05 -6.76 -5.59
CA GLN A 22 0.64 -6.80 -5.26
C GLN A 22 0.24 -5.53 -4.51
N PRO A 23 -0.96 -5.00 -4.78
CA PRO A 23 -1.51 -3.93 -3.96
C PRO A 23 -1.72 -4.48 -2.54
N GLY A 24 -1.14 -3.80 -1.56
CA GLY A 24 -1.35 -4.04 -0.15
C GLY A 24 -2.17 -2.93 0.50
N ALA A 25 -1.90 -2.60 1.76
CA ALA A 25 -2.67 -1.61 2.50
C ALA A 25 -2.49 -0.20 1.92
N HIS A 26 -3.60 0.53 1.76
CA HIS A 26 -3.67 1.90 1.21
C HIS A 26 -3.05 2.07 -0.19
N VAL A 27 -3.02 0.99 -0.99
CA VAL A 27 -2.54 1.00 -2.38
C VAL A 27 -3.65 0.57 -3.34
N GLY A 28 -3.93 1.42 -4.32
CA GLY A 28 -4.87 1.15 -5.41
C GLY A 28 -4.18 0.48 -6.60
N ILE A 29 -4.98 -0.15 -7.47
CA ILE A 29 -4.53 -0.74 -8.74
C ILE A 29 -5.40 -0.23 -9.89
N GLY A 30 -4.75 0.26 -10.96
CA GLY A 30 -5.41 0.68 -12.19
C GLY A 30 -5.60 -0.46 -13.18
N THR A 31 -6.37 -0.22 -14.25
CA THR A 31 -6.71 -1.21 -15.29
C THR A 31 -5.48 -1.82 -15.99
N ASN A 32 -4.39 -1.06 -16.05
CA ASN A 32 -3.11 -1.48 -16.62
C ASN A 32 -2.12 -2.04 -15.57
N ASN A 33 -2.62 -2.52 -14.43
CA ASN A 33 -1.83 -3.01 -13.30
C ASN A 33 -0.90 -1.99 -12.62
N THR A 34 -1.07 -0.69 -12.91
CA THR A 34 -0.32 0.38 -12.24
C THR A 34 -0.78 0.52 -10.80
N LEU A 35 0.16 0.50 -9.86
CA LEU A 35 -0.10 0.72 -8.43
C LEU A 35 0.02 2.20 -8.10
N TYR A 36 -0.91 2.72 -7.30
CA TYR A 36 -0.92 4.11 -6.87
C TYR A 36 -1.30 4.25 -5.39
N ALA A 37 -0.84 5.33 -4.78
CA ALA A 37 -1.12 5.66 -3.39
C ALA A 37 -2.57 6.08 -3.19
N LEU A 38 -3.25 5.54 -2.16
CA LEU A 38 -4.56 6.03 -1.75
C LEU A 38 -4.47 7.10 -0.67
N GLU A 39 -3.38 7.13 0.10
CA GLU A 39 -3.15 8.05 1.21
C GLU A 39 -1.72 8.58 1.23
N ASP A 40 -1.53 9.69 1.93
CA ASP A 40 -0.22 10.28 2.21
C ASP A 40 0.53 9.46 3.26
N GLY A 41 1.75 9.02 2.95
CA GLY A 41 2.49 8.17 3.86
C GLY A 41 3.83 7.69 3.34
N ILE A 42 4.36 6.68 4.02
CA ILE A 42 5.64 6.05 3.67
C ILE A 42 5.36 4.71 2.99
N VAL A 43 6.08 4.45 1.90
CA VAL A 43 6.02 3.16 1.21
C VAL A 43 6.73 2.08 2.03
N SER A 44 6.04 0.97 2.28
CA SER A 44 6.56 -0.27 2.88
C SER A 44 6.40 -1.43 1.91
N THR A 45 7.34 -2.37 1.90
CA THR A 45 7.27 -3.59 1.10
C THR A 45 7.36 -4.82 1.99
N GLU A 46 6.39 -5.72 1.86
CA GLU A 46 6.26 -6.89 2.73
C GLU A 46 5.97 -8.13 1.90
N THR A 47 6.55 -9.27 2.27
CA THR A 47 6.31 -10.55 1.61
C THR A 47 5.34 -11.39 2.44
N PHE A 48 4.15 -11.63 1.88
CA PHE A 48 3.11 -12.42 2.55
C PHE A 48 2.94 -13.80 1.91
N LYS A 49 2.60 -14.77 2.75
CA LYS A 49 2.16 -16.11 2.33
C LYS A 49 0.76 -16.02 1.73
N VAL A 50 0.62 -16.43 0.48
CA VAL A 50 -0.66 -16.54 -0.23
C VAL A 50 -1.01 -18.02 -0.32
N ILE A 51 -2.15 -18.40 0.23
CA ILE A 51 -2.69 -19.76 0.12
C ILE A 51 -3.70 -19.75 -1.03
N THR A 52 -3.26 -20.11 -2.23
CA THR A 52 -4.18 -20.63 -3.24
C THR A 52 -4.21 -22.15 -3.11
N LYS A 53 -5.20 -22.81 -3.74
CA LYS A 53 -5.39 -24.27 -3.74
C LYS A 53 -4.16 -25.00 -4.28
N LEU A 54 -3.13 -25.13 -3.46
CA LEU A 54 -1.84 -25.72 -3.78
C LEU A 54 -1.73 -27.11 -3.15
N PRO A 55 -0.90 -28.00 -3.72
CA PRO A 55 -0.61 -29.29 -3.10
C PRO A 55 -0.14 -29.11 -1.64
N THR A 56 -0.54 -30.05 -0.79
CA THR A 56 -0.21 -30.07 0.63
C THR A 56 1.30 -29.88 0.85
N GLY A 57 1.66 -28.87 1.66
CA GLY A 57 3.06 -28.52 1.95
C GLY A 57 3.63 -27.39 1.09
N THR A 58 2.92 -26.92 0.06
CA THR A 58 3.39 -25.82 -0.81
C THR A 58 2.83 -24.48 -0.34
N VAL A 59 3.69 -23.44 -0.31
CA VAL A 59 3.32 -22.07 0.04
C VAL A 59 3.83 -21.13 -1.02
N LEU A 60 2.94 -20.28 -1.55
CA LEU A 60 3.34 -19.20 -2.44
C LEU A 60 3.60 -17.94 -1.63
N TYR A 61 4.73 -17.28 -1.86
CA TYR A 61 4.99 -15.95 -1.29
C TYR A 61 4.79 -14.91 -2.36
N LYS A 62 4.21 -13.77 -1.99
CA LYS A 62 4.12 -12.61 -2.89
C LYS A 62 4.51 -11.33 -2.19
N THR A 63 5.14 -10.44 -2.93
CA THR A 63 5.53 -9.11 -2.45
C THR A 63 4.36 -8.14 -2.60
N PHE A 64 3.99 -7.49 -1.51
CA PHE A 64 2.97 -6.47 -1.43
C PHE A 64 3.63 -5.11 -1.20
N ILE A 65 3.06 -4.08 -1.82
CA ILE A 65 3.41 -2.70 -1.56
C ILE A 65 2.30 -2.12 -0.69
N ASN A 66 2.69 -1.59 0.46
CA ASN A 66 1.83 -0.93 1.43
C ASN A 66 2.20 0.54 1.52
N ILE A 67 1.25 1.38 1.90
CA ILE A 67 1.52 2.71 2.42
C ILE A 67 1.14 2.72 3.89
N VAL A 68 2.09 3.17 4.71
CA VAL A 68 1.88 3.46 6.12
C VAL A 68 1.50 4.94 6.20
N PRO A 69 0.20 5.26 6.44
CA PRO A 69 -0.25 6.63 6.42
C PRO A 69 0.38 7.41 7.58
N ASN A 70 0.66 8.68 7.32
CA ASN A 70 1.00 9.59 8.41
C ASN A 70 -0.24 9.76 9.29
N LYS A 71 -0.06 9.69 10.62
CA LYS A 71 -1.14 9.91 11.58
C LYS A 71 -1.80 11.26 11.28
N GLN A 72 -3.05 11.25 10.84
CA GLN A 72 -3.88 12.44 10.94
C GLN A 72 -4.15 12.64 12.43
N GLU A 73 -3.45 13.60 13.04
CA GLU A 73 -3.75 14.03 14.40
C GLU A 73 -5.21 14.51 14.39
N GLY A 74 -6.08 13.75 15.08
CA GLY A 74 -7.49 14.08 15.29
C GLY A 74 -7.63 15.37 16.10
N LYS A 75 -7.33 16.49 15.46
CA LYS A 75 -7.48 17.83 16.00
C LYS A 75 -8.93 18.25 15.80
N PHE A 76 -9.81 17.65 16.58
CA PHE A 76 -11.14 18.21 16.77
C PHE A 76 -10.97 19.59 17.39
N LYS A 77 -11.40 20.62 16.67
CA LYS A 77 -11.47 21.99 17.18
C LYS A 77 -12.93 22.29 17.47
N LEU A 78 -13.22 22.73 18.69
CA LEU A 78 -14.52 23.28 19.01
C LEU A 78 -14.73 24.55 18.17
N VAL A 79 -15.66 24.52 17.22
CA VAL A 79 -15.94 25.65 16.31
C VAL A 79 -16.87 26.69 16.96
N GLY A 80 -17.49 26.34 18.09
CA GLY A 80 -18.29 27.24 18.91
C GLY A 80 -19.23 26.45 19.80
N MET A 81 -19.66 27.07 20.90
CA MET A 81 -20.87 26.67 21.62
C MET A 81 -21.94 27.67 21.18
N PHE A 82 -22.97 27.16 20.50
CA PHE A 82 -24.16 27.94 20.14
C PHE A 82 -24.92 28.31 21.40
#